data_AF-A0A7C3MXI2-F1
#
_entry.id   AF-A0A7C3MXI2-F1
#
_cell.length_a   1.000
_cell.length_b   1.000
_cell.length_c   1.000
_cell.angle_alpha   90.00
_cell.angle_beta   90.00
_cell.angle_gamma   90.00
#
_symmetry.space_group_name_H-M   'P 1'
#
loop_
_entity.id
_entity.type
_entity.pdbx_description
1 polymer ?
#
loop_
_entity_poly.entity_id
_entity_poly.type
_entity_poly.pdbx_seq_one_letter_code
_entity_poly.pdbx_strand_id
1 'polypeptide(L)'
;MWVEGFLNALSGTNLLWLGIGTVIGLIVGVLPALGANFAVALMLPFTFGMNPVTAIIFLVAIHAACNYGDSVASIVVNVPGGPGTVATCWDGYPMAQQGRAGKALGIATLSSFIGGAGTWLFLAVLVGPITKFALAIGAPEYFALGVMALGLISVASKGETIKGLIMAMFGLALSTVGQDEATGLTFRFAYGIPSLEAGIPIVVSTLGIFALSQVMVLLEEGGTVAKAIEVKDSILSGFPEVIRRPLTLLRAGVVGWFVGILPALGVSVAGILSYFTEKKYSKESSRFGQG
;
A
#
# COMPACT_ATOMS: atom_id res chain seq x y z
N MET A 1 -0.79 -16.84 22.76
CA MET A 1 -1.23 -16.04 21.60
C MET A 1 -0.17 -15.06 21.09
N TRP A 2 0.16 -13.94 21.79
CA TRP A 2 1.14 -12.96 21.28
C TRP A 2 2.57 -13.51 21.14
N VAL A 3 3.06 -14.20 22.18
CA VAL A 3 4.40 -14.80 22.19
C VAL A 3 4.53 -15.88 21.12
N GLU A 4 3.51 -16.72 20.95
CA GLU A 4 3.48 -17.75 19.89
C GLU A 4 3.46 -17.12 18.49
N GLY A 5 2.69 -16.06 18.28
CA GLY A 5 2.69 -15.32 17.01
C GLY A 5 4.06 -14.72 16.69
N PHE A 6 4.73 -14.16 17.71
CA PHE A 6 6.09 -13.63 17.57
C PHE A 6 7.13 -14.73 17.26
N LEU A 7 7.06 -15.85 17.96
CA LEU A 7 7.92 -17.01 17.70
C LEU A 7 7.68 -17.60 16.30
N ASN A 8 6.43 -17.65 15.85
CA ASN A 8 6.09 -18.09 14.50
C ASN A 8 6.67 -17.14 13.45
N ALA A 9 6.55 -15.83 13.65
CA ALA A 9 7.15 -14.83 12.76
C ALA A 9 8.69 -14.96 12.67
N LEU A 10 9.35 -15.37 13.75
CA LEU A 10 10.79 -15.63 13.80
C LEU A 10 11.21 -16.99 13.24
N SER A 11 10.27 -17.83 12.76
CA SER A 11 10.64 -19.09 12.11
C SER A 11 11.48 -18.82 10.85
N GLY A 12 12.45 -19.71 10.57
CA GLY A 12 13.38 -19.53 9.45
C GLY A 12 12.68 -19.35 8.09
N THR A 13 11.57 -20.07 7.87
CA THR A 13 10.75 -19.94 6.66
C THR A 13 10.13 -18.55 6.55
N ASN A 14 9.57 -18.02 7.63
CA ASN A 14 8.93 -16.70 7.62
C ASN A 14 9.96 -15.57 7.49
N LEU A 15 11.13 -15.70 8.12
CA LEU A 15 12.23 -14.74 7.95
C LEU A 15 12.77 -14.73 6.52
N LEU A 16 12.88 -15.90 5.87
CA LEU A 16 13.28 -16.00 4.48
C LEU A 16 12.29 -15.26 3.57
N TRP A 17 10.99 -15.54 3.71
CA TRP A 17 9.96 -14.88 2.91
C TRP A 17 9.81 -13.39 3.23
N LEU A 18 10.02 -12.98 4.48
CA LEU A 18 10.12 -11.57 4.86
C LEU A 18 11.29 -10.89 4.13
N GLY A 19 12.46 -11.53 4.08
CA GLY A 19 13.62 -11.03 3.36
C GLY A 19 13.38 -10.92 1.85
N ILE A 20 12.86 -11.98 1.23
CA ILE A 20 12.51 -11.99 -0.20
C ILE A 20 11.48 -10.89 -0.51
N GLY A 21 10.42 -10.81 0.29
CA GLY A 21 9.37 -9.79 0.13
C GLY A 21 9.92 -8.37 0.28
N THR A 22 10.84 -8.16 1.22
CA THR A 22 11.50 -6.86 1.41
C THR A 22 12.33 -6.47 0.18
N VAL A 23 13.13 -7.39 -0.36
CA VAL A 23 13.95 -7.13 -1.56
C VAL A 23 13.08 -6.82 -2.76
N ILE A 24 12.05 -7.64 -3.00
CA ILE A 24 11.08 -7.42 -4.09
C ILE A 24 10.40 -6.05 -3.93
N GLY A 25 9.91 -5.74 -2.73
CA GLY A 25 9.27 -4.47 -2.43
C GLY A 25 10.19 -3.28 -2.66
N LEU A 26 11.45 -3.35 -2.24
CA LEU A 26 12.43 -2.28 -2.50
C LEU A 26 12.68 -2.07 -4.00
N ILE A 27 12.85 -3.16 -4.76
CA ILE A 27 13.06 -3.07 -6.22
C ILE A 27 11.86 -2.40 -6.87
N VAL A 28 10.64 -2.86 -6.55
CA VAL A 28 9.42 -2.31 -7.14
C VAL A 28 9.17 -0.88 -6.70
N GLY A 29 9.46 -0.52 -5.44
CA GLY A 29 9.24 0.84 -4.94
C GLY A 29 10.18 1.88 -5.55
N VAL A 30 11.38 1.49 -5.98
CA VAL A 30 12.28 2.43 -6.68
C VAL A 30 11.80 2.68 -8.12
N LEU A 31 10.99 1.78 -8.69
CA LEU A 31 10.40 1.97 -10.02
C LEU A 31 9.28 3.01 -9.95
N PRO A 32 9.38 4.14 -10.67
CA PRO A 32 8.35 5.16 -10.69
C PRO A 32 7.00 4.59 -11.18
N ALA A 33 5.91 5.17 -10.71
CA ALA A 33 4.52 4.87 -11.10
C ALA A 33 3.93 3.50 -10.73
N LEU A 34 4.69 2.54 -10.17
CA LEU A 34 4.15 1.22 -9.80
C LEU A 34 3.44 1.25 -8.44
N GLY A 35 4.13 1.69 -7.39
CA GLY A 35 3.58 1.81 -6.04
C GLY A 35 3.25 0.48 -5.34
N ALA A 36 3.01 0.56 -4.03
CA ALA A 36 2.90 -0.64 -3.18
C ALA A 36 1.69 -1.55 -3.47
N ASN A 37 0.54 -0.97 -3.82
CA ASN A 37 -0.67 -1.76 -4.12
C ASN A 37 -0.47 -2.64 -5.36
N PHE A 38 0.23 -2.11 -6.37
CA PHE A 38 0.58 -2.87 -7.56
C PHE A 38 1.54 -4.02 -7.25
N ALA A 39 2.57 -3.76 -6.43
CA ALA A 39 3.53 -4.78 -6.02
C ALA A 39 2.84 -5.96 -5.31
N VAL A 40 1.92 -5.66 -4.39
CA VAL A 40 1.11 -6.68 -3.68
C VAL A 40 0.19 -7.43 -4.65
N ALA A 41 -0.49 -6.70 -5.53
CA ALA A 41 -1.37 -7.26 -6.55
C ALA A 41 -0.66 -8.29 -7.45
N LEU A 42 0.54 -7.94 -7.91
CA LEU A 42 1.37 -8.80 -8.76
C LEU A 42 1.85 -10.06 -8.04
N MET A 43 2.11 -9.96 -6.73
CA MET A 43 2.66 -11.04 -5.92
C MET A 43 1.58 -11.94 -5.29
N LEU A 44 0.32 -11.49 -5.22
CA LEU A 44 -0.78 -12.25 -4.62
C LEU A 44 -0.96 -13.66 -5.22
N PRO A 45 -0.89 -13.88 -6.55
CA PRO A 45 -1.07 -15.22 -7.10
C PRO A 45 -0.04 -16.24 -6.61
N PHE A 46 1.16 -15.78 -6.28
CA PHE A 46 2.23 -16.64 -5.75
C PHE A 46 1.97 -17.11 -4.32
N THR A 47 0.99 -16.50 -3.64
CA THR A 47 0.67 -16.82 -2.23
C THR A 47 -0.37 -17.92 -2.05
N PHE A 48 -1.08 -18.34 -3.11
CA PHE A 48 -2.16 -19.33 -2.96
C PHE A 48 -1.69 -20.73 -2.55
N GLY A 49 -0.44 -21.08 -2.84
CA GLY A 49 0.18 -22.32 -2.37
C GLY A 49 0.90 -22.20 -1.02
N MET A 50 0.94 -21.01 -0.42
CA MET A 50 1.71 -20.76 0.80
C MET A 50 0.85 -20.96 2.06
N ASN A 51 1.51 -21.22 3.18
CA ASN A 51 0.84 -21.13 4.48
C ASN A 51 0.30 -19.70 4.67
N PRO A 52 -0.95 -19.50 5.16
CA PRO A 52 -1.54 -18.17 5.30
C PRO A 52 -0.69 -17.17 6.11
N VAL A 53 0.01 -17.64 7.16
CA VAL A 53 0.88 -16.78 7.97
C VAL A 53 2.07 -16.29 7.14
N THR A 54 2.71 -17.19 6.41
CA THR A 54 3.85 -16.87 5.53
C THR A 54 3.43 -15.95 4.38
N ALA A 55 2.26 -16.20 3.78
CA ALA A 55 1.68 -15.35 2.74
C ALA A 55 1.46 -13.91 3.23
N ILE A 56 0.85 -13.74 4.40
CA ILE A 56 0.62 -12.41 4.99
C ILE A 56 1.95 -11.70 5.27
N ILE A 57 2.93 -12.40 5.86
CA ILE A 57 4.26 -11.85 6.13
C ILE A 57 4.94 -11.38 4.84
N PHE A 58 4.90 -12.19 3.79
CA PHE A 58 5.48 -11.88 2.49
C PHE A 58 4.84 -10.62 1.86
N LEU A 59 3.50 -10.56 1.80
CA LEU A 59 2.79 -9.44 1.19
C LEU A 59 2.94 -8.15 2.00
N VAL A 60 2.91 -8.23 3.33
CA VAL A 60 3.15 -7.06 4.21
C VAL A 60 4.58 -6.56 4.07
N ALA A 61 5.57 -7.46 3.95
CA ALA A 61 6.96 -7.08 3.70
C ALA A 61 7.12 -6.35 2.36
N ILE A 62 6.51 -6.85 1.29
CA ILE A 62 6.50 -6.18 -0.02
C ILE A 62 5.86 -4.81 0.10
N HIS A 63 4.67 -4.72 0.71
CA HIS A 63 3.93 -3.48 0.84
C HIS A 63 4.73 -2.43 1.63
N ALA A 64 5.29 -2.80 2.78
CA ALA A 64 6.06 -1.89 3.62
C ALA A 64 7.35 -1.43 2.94
N ALA A 65 8.09 -2.35 2.34
CA ALA A 65 9.34 -2.06 1.64
C ALA A 65 9.11 -1.21 0.38
N CYS A 66 8.04 -1.46 -0.37
CA CYS A 66 7.68 -0.66 -1.55
C CYS A 66 7.29 0.77 -1.17
N ASN A 67 6.46 0.98 -0.14
CA ASN A 67 6.11 2.34 0.30
C ASN A 67 7.34 3.14 0.76
N TYR A 68 8.35 2.48 1.35
CA TYR A 68 9.62 3.13 1.63
C TYR A 68 10.44 3.38 0.35
N GLY A 69 10.53 2.39 -0.55
CA GLY A 69 11.21 2.53 -1.85
C GLY A 69 10.66 3.68 -2.69
N ASP A 70 9.34 3.89 -2.67
CA ASP A 70 8.66 4.99 -3.36
C ASP A 70 9.21 6.37 -2.93
N SER A 71 9.67 6.49 -1.68
CA SER A 71 10.29 7.72 -1.17
C SER A 71 11.64 7.99 -1.82
N VAL A 72 12.39 6.95 -2.19
CA VAL A 72 13.68 7.09 -2.90
C VAL A 72 13.45 7.70 -4.28
N ALA A 73 12.51 7.16 -5.05
CA ALA A 73 12.12 7.70 -6.35
C ALA A 73 11.59 9.14 -6.22
N SER A 74 10.77 9.41 -5.21
CA SER A 74 10.22 10.75 -4.95
C SER A 74 11.30 11.79 -4.63
N ILE A 75 12.33 11.41 -3.87
CA ILE A 75 13.43 12.29 -3.44
C ILE A 75 14.43 12.55 -4.57
N VAL A 76 14.80 11.52 -5.34
CA VAL A 76 15.93 11.61 -6.29
C VAL A 76 15.49 11.97 -7.71
N VAL A 77 14.27 11.55 -8.08
CA VAL A 77 13.75 11.59 -9.47
C VAL A 77 12.55 12.54 -9.59
N ASN A 78 11.95 12.98 -8.47
CA ASN A 78 10.72 13.81 -8.43
C ASN A 78 9.49 13.16 -9.05
N VAL A 79 9.50 11.83 -9.20
CA VAL A 79 8.36 11.07 -9.73
C VAL A 79 7.88 10.14 -8.61
N PRO A 80 6.71 10.40 -8.02
CA PRO A 80 6.20 9.55 -6.94
C PRO A 80 5.84 8.16 -7.48
N GLY A 81 6.31 7.11 -6.79
CA GLY A 81 5.93 5.72 -7.10
C GLY A 81 4.48 5.42 -6.74
N GLY A 82 3.98 6.04 -5.68
CA GLY A 82 2.62 5.89 -5.20
C GLY A 82 2.03 7.20 -4.69
N PRO A 83 0.69 7.26 -4.51
CA PRO A 83 0.02 8.51 -4.16
C PRO A 83 0.31 8.98 -2.73
N GLY A 84 0.93 8.12 -1.90
CA GLY A 84 1.36 8.44 -0.53
C GLY A 84 2.64 9.28 -0.44
N THR A 85 3.49 9.28 -1.47
CA THR A 85 4.80 9.97 -1.44
C THR A 85 4.82 11.28 -2.23
N VAL A 86 3.67 11.73 -2.74
CA VAL A 86 3.54 13.01 -3.46
C VAL A 86 4.03 14.17 -2.59
N ALA A 87 3.68 14.18 -1.30
CA ALA A 87 4.16 15.21 -0.37
C ALA A 87 5.67 15.12 -0.12
N THR A 88 6.26 13.93 -0.25
CA THR A 88 7.71 13.72 -0.15
C THR A 88 8.45 14.43 -1.29
N CYS A 89 7.88 14.47 -2.50
CA CYS A 89 8.47 15.20 -3.62
C CYS A 89 8.63 16.70 -3.33
N TRP A 90 7.69 17.30 -2.57
CA TRP A 90 7.68 18.75 -2.33
C TRP A 90 8.89 19.27 -1.56
N ASP A 91 9.46 18.50 -0.64
CA ASP A 91 10.66 18.90 0.11
C ASP A 91 11.86 17.99 -0.18
N GLY A 92 11.64 16.69 -0.40
CA GLY A 92 12.69 15.72 -0.67
C GLY A 92 13.47 16.02 -1.94
N TYR A 93 12.78 16.34 -3.04
CA TYR A 93 13.45 16.65 -4.30
C TYR A 93 14.22 17.98 -4.27
N PRO A 94 13.67 19.09 -3.74
CA PRO A 94 14.45 20.31 -3.51
C PRO A 94 15.67 20.09 -2.59
N MET A 95 15.58 19.28 -1.54
CA MET A 95 16.74 18.89 -0.73
C MET A 95 17.80 18.19 -1.59
N ALA A 96 17.40 17.23 -2.42
CA ALA A 96 18.31 16.52 -3.31
C ALA A 96 18.99 17.46 -4.32
N GLN A 97 18.25 18.41 -4.91
CA GLN A 97 18.81 19.42 -5.84
C GLN A 97 19.88 20.29 -5.18
N GLN A 98 19.81 20.48 -3.87
CA GLN A 98 20.79 21.23 -3.08
C GLN A 98 21.98 20.38 -2.61
N GLY A 99 22.13 19.15 -3.12
CA GLY A 99 23.19 18.22 -2.73
C GLY A 99 22.97 17.58 -1.36
N ARG A 100 21.75 17.62 -0.82
CA ARG A 100 21.35 17.04 0.48
C ARG A 100 20.48 15.79 0.30
N ALA A 101 20.72 15.02 -0.76
CA ALA A 101 19.90 13.87 -1.14
C ALA A 101 19.98 12.74 -0.09
N GLY A 102 21.18 12.43 0.38
CA GLY A 102 21.44 11.48 1.47
C GLY A 102 20.75 11.91 2.76
N LYS A 103 20.82 13.19 3.13
CA LYS A 103 20.09 13.72 4.29
C LYS A 103 18.58 13.51 4.16
N ALA A 104 17.99 13.82 3.00
CA ALA A 104 16.57 13.60 2.73
C ALA A 104 16.19 12.11 2.82
N LEU A 105 16.99 11.23 2.21
CA LEU A 105 16.81 9.78 2.29
C LEU A 105 16.90 9.31 3.74
N GLY A 106 17.85 9.78 4.52
CA GLY A 106 17.99 9.44 5.94
C GLY A 106 16.80 9.84 6.80
N ILE A 107 16.23 11.02 6.52
CA ILE A 107 14.99 11.47 7.16
C ILE A 107 13.86 10.51 6.80
N ALA A 108 13.70 10.17 5.51
CA ALA A 108 12.68 9.23 5.04
C ALA A 108 12.84 7.83 5.65
N THR A 109 14.07 7.29 5.71
CA THR A 109 14.35 5.96 6.29
C THR A 109 13.99 5.91 7.76
N LEU A 110 14.50 6.84 8.58
CA LEU A 110 14.30 6.77 10.02
C LEU A 110 12.85 7.13 10.41
N SER A 111 12.23 8.09 9.74
CA SER A 111 10.81 8.41 9.97
C SER A 111 9.89 7.26 9.56
N SER A 112 10.16 6.58 8.44
CA SER A 112 9.40 5.39 8.01
C SER A 112 9.57 4.23 8.97
N PHE A 113 10.78 4.01 9.48
CA PHE A 113 11.04 2.97 10.49
C PHE A 113 10.27 3.24 11.79
N ILE A 114 10.36 4.45 12.34
CA ILE A 114 9.66 4.82 13.58
C ILE A 114 8.13 4.80 13.37
N GLY A 115 7.65 5.35 12.25
CA GLY A 115 6.24 5.34 11.90
C GLY A 115 5.69 3.93 11.70
N GLY A 116 6.44 3.06 11.00
CA GLY A 116 6.09 1.65 10.79
C GLY A 116 6.07 0.85 12.10
N ALA A 117 7.09 1.01 12.94
CA ALA A 117 7.13 0.40 14.28
C ALA A 117 5.96 0.87 15.15
N GLY A 118 5.65 2.16 15.10
CA GLY A 118 4.50 2.75 15.79
C GLY A 118 3.16 2.23 15.27
N THR A 119 3.00 2.09 13.95
CA THR A 119 1.80 1.49 13.33
C THR A 119 1.64 0.02 13.74
N TRP A 120 2.73 -0.74 13.80
CA TRP A 120 2.69 -2.13 14.29
C TRP A 120 2.22 -2.19 15.75
N LEU A 121 2.78 -1.34 16.63
CA LEU A 121 2.34 -1.26 18.03
C LEU A 121 0.88 -0.86 18.15
N PHE A 122 0.46 0.16 17.40
CA PHE A 122 -0.91 0.64 17.38
C PHE A 122 -1.88 -0.47 16.92
N LEU A 123 -1.55 -1.17 15.83
CA LEU A 123 -2.34 -2.28 15.33
C LEU A 123 -2.36 -3.45 16.32
N ALA A 124 -1.23 -3.75 16.97
CA ALA A 124 -1.16 -4.82 17.96
C ALA A 124 -2.12 -4.57 19.14
N VAL A 125 -2.28 -3.32 19.56
CA VAL A 125 -3.25 -2.96 20.60
C VAL A 125 -4.69 -3.02 20.08
N LEU A 126 -4.95 -2.57 18.85
CA LEU A 126 -6.29 -2.51 18.28
C LEU A 126 -6.81 -3.84 17.72
N VAL A 127 -5.95 -4.84 17.50
CA VAL A 127 -6.36 -6.10 16.83
C VAL A 127 -7.44 -6.83 17.63
N GLY A 128 -7.39 -6.80 18.97
CA GLY A 128 -8.38 -7.47 19.81
C GLY A 128 -9.81 -6.94 19.57
N PRO A 129 -10.05 -5.63 19.76
CA PRO A 129 -11.30 -4.99 19.40
C PRO A 129 -11.72 -5.21 17.95
N ILE A 130 -10.78 -5.07 16.99
CA ILE A 130 -11.08 -5.24 15.56
C ILE A 130 -11.57 -6.67 15.28
N THR A 131 -10.91 -7.68 15.81
CA THR A 131 -11.32 -9.08 15.61
C THR A 131 -12.68 -9.36 16.23
N LYS A 132 -12.99 -8.82 17.41
CA LYS A 132 -14.33 -8.96 18.01
C LYS A 132 -15.42 -8.32 17.15
N PHE A 133 -15.14 -7.13 16.61
CA PHE A 133 -16.06 -6.46 15.70
C PHE A 133 -16.25 -7.26 14.41
N ALA A 134 -15.16 -7.76 13.82
CA ALA A 134 -15.21 -8.59 12.62
C ALA A 134 -16.03 -9.88 12.82
N LEU A 135 -15.89 -10.54 13.98
CA LEU A 135 -16.67 -11.73 14.33
C LEU A 135 -18.14 -11.44 14.64
N ALA A 136 -18.50 -10.18 14.92
CA ALA A 136 -19.87 -9.75 15.15
C ALA A 136 -20.62 -9.37 13.86
N ILE A 137 -19.93 -9.33 12.70
CA ILE A 137 -20.54 -9.03 11.40
C ILE A 137 -21.44 -10.20 11.01
N GLY A 138 -22.76 -9.96 10.99
CA GLY A 138 -23.76 -10.91 10.52
C GLY A 138 -24.03 -10.76 9.03
N ALA A 139 -24.97 -11.56 8.52
CA ALA A 139 -25.38 -11.50 7.12
C ALA A 139 -25.87 -10.10 6.67
N PRO A 140 -26.68 -9.35 7.46
CA PRO A 140 -27.09 -8.00 7.08
C PRO A 140 -25.90 -7.03 6.99
N GLU A 141 -24.96 -7.11 7.93
CA GLU A 141 -23.77 -6.27 7.94
C GLU A 141 -22.84 -6.61 6.78
N TYR A 142 -22.66 -7.90 6.47
CA TYR A 142 -21.91 -8.34 5.28
C TYR A 142 -22.53 -7.82 3.98
N PHE A 143 -23.86 -7.84 3.86
CA PHE A 143 -24.56 -7.25 2.71
C PHE A 143 -24.36 -5.74 2.63
N ALA A 144 -24.51 -5.02 3.75
CA ALA A 144 -24.30 -3.58 3.82
C ALA A 144 -22.85 -3.20 3.45
N LEU A 145 -21.86 -4.00 3.86
CA LEU A 145 -20.46 -3.83 3.49
C LEU A 145 -20.25 -4.03 1.98
N GLY A 146 -20.92 -5.01 1.37
CA GLY A 146 -20.90 -5.19 -0.09
C GLY A 146 -21.47 -3.99 -0.83
N VAL A 147 -22.64 -3.48 -0.42
CA VAL A 147 -23.25 -2.27 -0.99
C VAL A 147 -22.36 -1.04 -0.78
N MET A 148 -21.76 -0.90 0.40
CA MET A 148 -20.80 0.16 0.70
C MET A 148 -19.58 0.06 -0.21
N ALA A 149 -19.02 -1.13 -0.43
CA ALA A 149 -17.89 -1.33 -1.32
C ALA A 149 -18.22 -0.91 -2.76
N LEU A 150 -19.42 -1.25 -3.27
CA LEU A 150 -19.89 -0.78 -4.57
C LEU A 150 -20.04 0.75 -4.62
N GLY A 151 -20.55 1.36 -3.54
CA GLY A 151 -20.63 2.82 -3.42
C GLY A 151 -19.26 3.50 -3.41
N LEU A 152 -18.26 2.89 -2.77
CA LEU A 152 -16.89 3.40 -2.74
C LEU A 152 -16.23 3.37 -4.13
N ILE A 153 -16.53 2.37 -4.97
CA ILE A 153 -16.07 2.34 -6.37
C ILE A 153 -16.56 3.59 -7.12
N SER A 154 -17.84 3.94 -6.93
CA SER A 154 -18.46 5.12 -7.55
C SER A 154 -17.75 6.43 -7.17
N VAL A 155 -17.28 6.55 -5.92
CA VAL A 155 -16.50 7.70 -5.43
C VAL A 155 -15.07 7.66 -5.96
N ALA A 156 -14.46 6.47 -6.04
CA ALA A 156 -13.09 6.27 -6.49
C ALA A 156 -12.90 6.58 -7.99
N SER A 157 -13.95 6.47 -8.82
CA SER A 157 -13.87 6.70 -10.27
C SER A 157 -13.75 8.17 -10.71
N LYS A 158 -13.51 9.13 -9.79
CA LYS A 158 -13.12 10.54 -10.06
C LYS A 158 -13.72 11.16 -11.34
N GLY A 159 -15.05 11.17 -11.47
CA GLY A 159 -15.77 11.78 -12.60
C GLY A 159 -16.33 10.79 -13.62
N GLU A 160 -15.92 9.52 -13.58
CA GLU A 160 -16.45 8.43 -14.41
C GLU A 160 -17.29 7.43 -13.60
N THR A 161 -18.08 7.94 -12.65
CA THR A 161 -18.87 7.15 -11.69
C THR A 161 -19.75 6.08 -12.36
N ILE A 162 -20.38 6.39 -13.50
CA ILE A 162 -21.20 5.42 -14.24
C ILE A 162 -20.35 4.27 -14.76
N LYS A 163 -19.16 4.54 -15.32
CA LYS A 163 -18.26 3.49 -15.80
C LYS A 163 -17.78 2.61 -14.65
N GLY A 164 -17.42 3.21 -13.51
CA GLY A 164 -17.06 2.48 -12.29
C GLY A 164 -18.16 1.52 -11.83
N LEU A 165 -19.40 2.00 -11.78
CA LEU A 165 -20.54 1.19 -11.38
C LEU A 165 -20.86 0.07 -12.39
N ILE A 166 -20.77 0.35 -13.70
CA ILE A 166 -20.92 -0.67 -14.74
C ILE A 166 -19.86 -1.77 -14.58
N MET A 167 -18.59 -1.39 -14.37
CA MET A 167 -17.51 -2.36 -14.16
C MET A 167 -17.69 -3.17 -12.87
N ALA A 168 -18.21 -2.54 -11.80
CA ALA A 168 -18.53 -3.24 -10.56
C ALA A 168 -19.66 -4.28 -10.76
N MET A 169 -20.74 -3.89 -11.43
CA MET A 169 -21.83 -4.81 -11.77
C MET A 169 -21.39 -5.93 -12.72
N PHE A 170 -20.49 -5.62 -13.67
CA PHE A 170 -19.91 -6.62 -14.55
C PHE A 170 -19.05 -7.63 -13.78
N GLY A 171 -18.20 -7.16 -12.86
CA GLY A 171 -17.42 -8.02 -11.97
C GLY A 171 -18.30 -8.92 -11.10
N LEU A 172 -19.39 -8.38 -10.54
CA LEU A 172 -20.38 -9.17 -9.80
C LEU A 172 -21.08 -10.21 -10.67
N ALA A 173 -21.45 -9.87 -11.91
CA ALA A 173 -22.04 -10.83 -12.82
C ALA A 173 -21.08 -12.00 -13.10
N LEU A 174 -19.80 -11.71 -13.35
CA LEU A 174 -18.77 -12.74 -13.50
C LEU A 174 -18.59 -13.57 -12.21
N SER A 175 -18.77 -12.99 -11.02
CA SER A 175 -18.59 -13.72 -9.75
C SER A 175 -19.72 -14.69 -9.45
N THR A 176 -20.82 -14.61 -10.19
CA THR A 176 -21.90 -15.58 -10.10
C THR A 176 -21.68 -16.81 -10.98
N VAL A 177 -20.64 -16.84 -11.82
CA VAL A 177 -20.31 -17.99 -12.68
C VAL A 177 -19.66 -19.09 -11.83
N GLY A 178 -20.22 -20.29 -11.91
CA GLY A 178 -19.72 -21.50 -11.25
C GLY A 178 -20.67 -22.05 -10.19
N GLN A 179 -20.13 -22.89 -9.32
CA GLN A 179 -20.88 -23.47 -8.22
C GLN A 179 -21.28 -22.40 -7.20
N ASP A 180 -22.53 -22.42 -6.74
CA ASP A 180 -22.99 -21.54 -5.67
C ASP A 180 -22.21 -21.83 -4.37
N GLU A 181 -21.39 -20.89 -3.91
CA GLU A 181 -20.59 -21.03 -2.68
C GLU A 181 -21.45 -21.17 -1.41
N ALA A 182 -22.67 -20.61 -1.41
CA ALA A 182 -23.53 -20.61 -0.23
C ALA A 182 -24.26 -21.95 -0.03
N THR A 183 -24.68 -22.58 -1.13
CA THR A 183 -25.50 -23.81 -1.07
C THR A 183 -24.77 -25.04 -1.60
N GLY A 184 -23.79 -24.88 -2.49
CA GLY A 184 -23.06 -25.96 -3.14
C GLY A 184 -23.89 -26.80 -4.12
N LEU A 185 -25.19 -26.52 -4.26
CA LEU A 185 -26.15 -27.42 -4.91
C LEU A 185 -26.39 -27.12 -6.40
N THR A 186 -26.03 -25.93 -6.87
CA THR A 186 -26.35 -25.48 -8.24
C THR A 186 -25.16 -24.83 -8.92
N PHE A 187 -24.96 -25.15 -10.19
CA PHE A 187 -24.04 -24.43 -11.07
C PHE A 187 -24.78 -23.32 -11.80
N ARG A 188 -24.23 -22.11 -11.75
CA ARG A 188 -24.76 -20.92 -12.43
C ARG A 188 -23.82 -20.60 -13.59
N PHE A 189 -24.38 -20.46 -14.80
CA PHE A 189 -23.63 -20.05 -16.01
C PHE A 189 -22.41 -20.93 -16.37
N ALA A 190 -22.33 -22.18 -15.90
CA ALA A 190 -21.22 -23.09 -16.20
C ALA A 190 -21.38 -23.84 -17.54
N TYR A 191 -22.62 -23.98 -18.03
CA TYR A 191 -22.97 -24.59 -19.34
C TYR A 191 -22.32 -25.96 -19.63
N GLY A 192 -22.01 -26.75 -18.60
CA GLY A 192 -21.37 -28.07 -18.73
C GLY A 192 -19.88 -28.02 -19.08
N ILE A 193 -19.23 -26.86 -18.96
CA ILE A 193 -17.80 -26.71 -19.13
C ILE A 193 -17.13 -26.89 -17.76
N PRO A 194 -16.31 -27.94 -17.55
CA PRO A 194 -15.73 -28.24 -16.24
C PRO A 194 -14.91 -27.08 -15.65
N SER A 195 -14.23 -26.31 -16.50
CA SER A 195 -13.45 -25.15 -16.07
C SER A 195 -14.30 -23.98 -15.54
N LEU A 196 -15.56 -23.86 -15.98
CA LEU A 196 -16.50 -22.84 -15.48
C LEU A 196 -17.30 -23.33 -14.29
N GLU A 197 -17.40 -24.63 -14.06
CA GLU A 197 -18.04 -25.20 -12.86
C GLU A 197 -17.28 -24.81 -11.59
N ALA A 198 -15.95 -24.78 -11.65
CA ALA A 198 -15.08 -24.25 -10.60
C ALA A 198 -15.17 -22.71 -10.43
N GLY A 199 -15.93 -22.04 -11.32
CA GLY A 199 -16.07 -20.60 -11.37
C GLY A 199 -14.87 -19.89 -12.00
N ILE A 200 -15.04 -18.59 -12.22
CA ILE A 200 -13.95 -17.74 -12.72
C ILE A 200 -13.14 -17.28 -11.51
N PRO A 201 -11.81 -17.49 -11.47
CA PRO A 201 -10.97 -16.99 -10.38
C PRO A 201 -10.77 -15.47 -10.53
N ILE A 202 -11.82 -14.70 -10.24
CA ILE A 202 -11.91 -13.26 -10.54
C ILE A 202 -10.77 -12.47 -9.96
N VAL A 203 -10.36 -12.80 -8.73
CA VAL A 203 -9.21 -12.18 -8.10
C VAL A 203 -7.98 -12.33 -8.99
N VAL A 204 -7.67 -13.55 -9.43
CA VAL A 204 -6.48 -13.85 -10.25
C VAL A 204 -6.59 -13.22 -11.64
N SER A 205 -7.74 -13.37 -12.30
CA SER A 205 -7.97 -12.83 -13.64
C SER A 205 -7.88 -11.30 -13.66
N THR A 206 -8.49 -10.63 -12.68
CA THR A 206 -8.46 -9.16 -12.58
C THR A 206 -7.05 -8.67 -12.28
N LEU A 207 -6.34 -9.33 -11.36
CA LEU A 207 -4.94 -9.00 -11.07
C LEU A 207 -4.02 -9.20 -12.27
N GLY A 208 -4.25 -10.25 -13.06
CA GLY A 208 -3.51 -10.50 -14.31
C GLY A 208 -3.74 -9.41 -15.36
N ILE A 209 -5.01 -9.05 -15.60
CA ILE A 209 -5.36 -7.96 -16.54
C ILE A 209 -4.78 -6.62 -16.07
N PHE A 210 -4.89 -6.34 -14.76
CA PHE A 210 -4.33 -5.14 -14.16
C PHE A 210 -2.80 -5.08 -14.32
N ALA A 211 -2.09 -6.17 -14.00
CA ALA A 211 -0.65 -6.28 -14.19
C ALA A 211 -0.23 -6.02 -15.63
N LEU A 212 -0.91 -6.66 -16.60
CA LEU A 212 -0.63 -6.46 -18.03
C LEU A 212 -0.86 -5.02 -18.47
N SER A 213 -1.94 -4.37 -18.02
CA SER A 213 -2.24 -2.98 -18.36
C SER A 213 -1.14 -2.02 -17.91
N GLN A 214 -0.61 -2.21 -16.70
CA GLN A 214 0.46 -1.37 -16.17
C GLN A 214 1.78 -1.58 -16.89
N VAL A 215 2.11 -2.83 -17.27
CA VAL A 215 3.29 -3.11 -18.10
C VAL A 215 3.18 -2.41 -19.45
N MET A 216 2.00 -2.40 -20.08
CA MET A 216 1.78 -1.68 -21.34
C MET A 216 1.95 -0.16 -21.18
N VAL A 217 1.39 0.43 -20.13
CA VAL A 217 1.58 1.86 -19.81
C VAL A 217 3.05 2.20 -19.61
N LEU A 218 3.77 1.37 -18.85
CA LEU A 218 5.20 1.58 -18.59
C LEU A 218 6.05 1.50 -19.87
N LEU A 219 5.68 0.61 -20.81
CA LEU A 219 6.32 0.51 -22.13
C LEU A 219 6.00 1.71 -23.02
N GLU A 220 4.77 2.24 -22.94
CA GLU A 220 4.30 3.40 -23.70
C GLU A 220 4.94 4.71 -23.22
N GLU A 221 5.09 4.88 -21.91
CA GLU A 221 5.81 6.01 -21.30
C GLU A 221 7.33 5.96 -21.56
N GLY A 222 7.80 4.95 -22.30
CA GLY A 222 9.18 4.66 -22.69
C GLY A 222 10.11 5.88 -22.77
N GLY A 223 10.94 6.01 -21.73
CA GLY A 223 12.02 6.99 -21.68
C GLY A 223 12.92 6.77 -20.48
N THR A 224 14.14 7.31 -20.52
CA THR A 224 15.02 7.40 -19.34
C THR A 224 14.31 8.26 -18.29
N VAL A 225 13.69 7.61 -17.32
CA VAL A 225 12.87 8.27 -16.28
C VAL A 225 13.80 9.04 -15.34
N ALA A 226 14.00 10.31 -15.69
CA ALA A 226 14.74 11.35 -15.00
C ALA A 226 16.27 11.21 -14.91
N LYS A 227 16.94 12.36 -14.96
CA LYS A 227 18.29 12.51 -14.43
C LYS A 227 18.23 12.32 -12.91
N ALA A 228 18.47 11.10 -12.45
CA ALA A 228 18.62 10.81 -11.03
C ALA A 228 19.74 11.68 -10.44
N ILE A 229 19.44 12.36 -9.34
CA ILE A 229 20.44 13.13 -8.60
C ILE A 229 21.38 12.16 -7.92
N GLU A 230 22.68 12.31 -8.16
CA GLU A 230 23.69 11.49 -7.51
C GLU A 230 23.74 11.78 -6.00
N VAL A 231 23.66 10.74 -5.18
CA VAL A 231 23.73 10.85 -3.72
C VAL A 231 25.20 10.95 -3.31
N LYS A 232 25.65 12.16 -2.95
CA LYS A 232 27.04 12.44 -2.56
C LYS A 232 27.25 12.54 -1.05
N ASP A 233 26.19 12.79 -0.31
CA ASP A 233 26.16 12.93 1.14
C ASP A 233 25.70 11.65 1.85
N SER A 234 25.97 11.56 3.15
CA SER A 234 25.65 10.36 3.94
C SER A 234 24.17 10.31 4.32
N ILE A 235 23.54 9.14 4.14
CA ILE A 235 22.18 8.85 4.63
C ILE A 235 22.07 9.07 6.15
N LEU A 236 23.12 8.76 6.90
CA LEU A 236 23.14 8.91 8.36
C LEU A 236 23.00 10.37 8.82
N SER A 237 23.29 11.34 7.94
CA SER A 237 23.15 12.77 8.26
C SER A 237 21.69 13.22 8.48
N GLY A 238 20.72 12.46 7.98
CA GLY A 238 19.29 12.72 8.19
C GLY A 238 18.75 12.25 9.54
N PHE A 239 19.42 11.29 10.20
CA PHE A 239 18.92 10.67 11.43
C PHE A 239 18.79 11.66 12.60
N PRO A 240 19.78 12.57 12.85
CA PRO A 240 19.66 13.55 13.91
C PRO A 240 18.46 14.49 13.76
N GLU A 241 18.03 14.82 12.54
CA GLU A 241 16.85 15.69 12.33
C GLU A 241 15.56 15.03 12.81
N VAL A 242 15.44 13.73 12.59
CA VAL A 242 14.27 12.94 13.00
C VAL A 242 14.22 12.82 14.51
N ILE A 243 15.35 12.48 15.14
CA ILE A 243 15.46 12.31 16.61
C ILE A 243 15.21 13.64 17.35
N ARG A 244 15.63 14.78 16.77
CA ARG A 244 15.41 16.11 17.37
C ARG A 244 13.98 16.62 17.26
N ARG A 245 13.12 16.00 16.43
CA ARG A 245 11.75 16.45 16.17
C ARG A 245 10.70 15.36 16.50
N PRO A 246 10.67 14.84 17.74
CA PRO A 246 9.75 13.75 18.10
C PRO A 246 8.27 14.16 18.01
N LEU A 247 7.95 15.44 18.25
CA LEU A 247 6.59 15.96 18.14
C LEU A 247 6.07 15.94 16.69
N THR A 248 6.93 16.10 15.69
CA THR A 248 6.56 15.99 14.28
C THR A 248 6.25 14.54 13.94
N LEU A 249 7.09 13.59 14.39
CA LEU A 249 6.84 12.16 14.22
C LEU A 249 5.53 11.72 14.88
N LEU A 250 5.26 12.18 16.10
CA LEU A 250 4.04 11.84 16.82
C LEU A 250 2.80 12.39 16.10
N ARG A 251 2.82 13.67 15.70
CA ARG A 251 1.68 14.29 14.98
C ARG A 251 1.42 13.61 13.65
N ALA A 252 2.46 13.40 12.85
CA ALA A 252 2.35 12.70 11.56
C ALA A 252 1.91 11.24 11.75
N GLY A 253 2.45 10.55 12.76
CA GLY A 253 2.05 9.18 13.11
C GLY A 253 0.58 9.09 13.50
N VAL A 254 0.09 9.99 14.36
CA VAL A 254 -1.32 10.06 14.74
C VAL A 254 -2.21 10.30 13.52
N VAL A 255 -1.88 11.28 12.66
CA VAL A 255 -2.63 11.50 11.42
C VAL A 255 -2.64 10.24 10.55
N GLY A 256 -1.48 9.60 10.39
CA GLY A 256 -1.34 8.35 9.64
C GLY A 256 -2.18 7.20 10.21
N TRP A 257 -2.17 7.00 11.53
CA TRP A 257 -2.93 5.93 12.18
C TRP A 257 -4.45 6.15 12.07
N PHE A 258 -4.92 7.38 12.30
CA PHE A 258 -6.35 7.69 12.22
C PHE A 258 -6.87 7.65 10.78
N VAL A 259 -6.16 8.28 9.84
CA VAL A 259 -6.55 8.26 8.42
C VAL A 259 -6.40 6.85 7.84
N GLY A 260 -5.39 6.09 8.28
CA GLY A 260 -5.15 4.72 7.82
C GLY A 260 -6.23 3.71 8.22
N ILE A 261 -6.92 3.92 9.34
CA ILE A 261 -8.08 3.09 9.72
C ILE A 261 -9.29 3.38 8.82
N LEU A 262 -9.40 4.61 8.30
CA LEU A 262 -10.59 5.03 7.57
C LEU A 262 -10.60 4.42 6.16
N PRO A 263 -11.64 3.64 5.81
CA PRO A 263 -11.76 3.06 4.49
C PRO A 263 -11.84 4.18 3.42
N ALA A 264 -11.28 3.91 2.25
CA ALA A 264 -11.26 4.78 1.06
C ALA A 264 -10.45 6.09 1.13
N LEU A 265 -10.06 6.60 2.30
CA LEU A 265 -9.20 7.80 2.38
C LEU A 265 -7.76 7.51 1.92
N GLY A 266 -7.26 6.32 2.23
CA GLY A 266 -6.00 5.79 1.69
C GLY A 266 -4.74 6.55 2.09
N VAL A 267 -3.59 6.06 1.60
CA VAL A 267 -2.26 6.54 1.97
C VAL A 267 -1.99 7.97 1.46
N SER A 268 -2.65 8.38 0.37
CA SER A 268 -2.48 9.69 -0.24
C SER A 268 -2.99 10.83 0.64
N VAL A 269 -4.21 10.69 1.14
CA VAL A 269 -4.82 11.68 2.04
C VAL A 269 -4.00 11.75 3.33
N ALA A 270 -3.54 10.62 3.86
CA ALA A 270 -2.69 10.59 5.06
C ALA A 270 -1.39 11.38 4.87
N GLY A 271 -0.67 11.18 3.75
CA GLY A 271 0.58 11.88 3.45
C GLY A 271 0.39 13.40 3.28
N ILE A 272 -0.60 13.80 2.47
CA ILE A 272 -0.90 15.21 2.20
C ILE A 272 -1.41 15.92 3.47
N LEU A 273 -2.28 15.27 4.24
CA LEU A 273 -2.80 15.84 5.48
C LEU A 273 -1.71 15.96 6.53
N SER A 274 -0.80 14.98 6.63
CA SER A 274 0.35 15.05 7.54
C SER A 274 1.24 16.25 7.19
N TYR A 275 1.48 16.48 5.90
CA TYR A 275 2.25 17.63 5.40
C TYR A 275 1.61 18.96 5.79
N PHE A 276 0.32 19.16 5.49
CA PHE A 276 -0.38 20.40 5.81
C PHE A 276 -0.54 20.62 7.31
N THR A 277 -0.74 19.55 8.07
CA THR A 277 -0.79 19.60 9.53
C THR A 277 0.54 20.09 10.07
N GLU A 278 1.67 19.52 9.61
CA GLU A 278 2.98 19.96 10.06
C GLU A 278 3.30 21.39 9.65
N LYS A 279 2.97 21.77 8.40
CA LYS A 279 3.11 23.15 7.92
C LYS A 279 2.35 24.15 8.77
N LYS A 280 1.12 23.81 9.22
CA LYS A 280 0.27 24.67 10.06
C LYS A 280 0.87 24.89 11.45
N TYR A 281 1.46 23.86 12.06
CA TYR A 281 1.96 23.93 13.42
C TYR A 281 3.47 24.25 13.52
N SER A 282 4.20 24.21 12.40
CA SER A 282 5.62 24.54 12.38
C SER A 282 5.85 26.05 12.54
N LYS A 283 6.86 26.41 13.33
CA LYS A 283 7.37 27.79 13.43
C LYS A 283 8.05 28.27 12.15
N GLU A 284 8.46 27.34 11.27
CA GLU A 284 9.16 27.60 10.01
C GLU A 284 8.28 27.27 8.79
N SER A 285 6.99 27.60 8.85
CA SER A 285 6.00 27.27 7.81
C SER A 285 6.35 27.82 6.41
N SER A 286 7.16 28.88 6.34
CA SER A 286 7.65 29.48 5.10
C SER A 286 8.72 28.67 4.37
N ARG A 287 9.36 27.70 5.03
CA ARG A 287 10.41 26.84 4.44
C ARG A 287 9.88 25.58 3.76
N PHE A 288 8.61 25.24 3.96
CA PHE A 288 7.97 24.08 3.32
C PHE A 288 7.91 24.25 1.81
N GLY A 289 8.38 23.26 1.07
CA GLY A 289 8.53 23.26 -0.38
C GLY A 289 9.90 23.73 -0.87
N GLN A 290 10.83 24.06 0.04
CA GLN A 290 12.18 24.57 -0.28
C GLN A 290 13.29 23.60 0.14
N GLY A 291 12.95 22.45 0.72
CA GLY A 291 13.90 21.44 1.18
C GLY A 291 14.20 21.51 2.67
#